data_AF-A0AAV5JCJ4-F1
#
_entry.id   AF-A0AAV5JCJ4-F1
#
_cell.length_a   1.000
_cell.length_b   1.000
_cell.length_c   1.000
_cell.angle_alpha   90.00
_cell.angle_beta   90.00
_cell.angle_gamma   90.00
#
_symmetry.space_group_name_H-M   'P 1'
#
loop_
_entity.id
_entity.type
_entity.pdbx_description
1 polymer ?
#
loop_
_entity_poly.entity_id
_entity_poly.type
_entity_poly.pdbx_seq_one_letter_code
_entity_poly.pdbx_strand_id
1 'polypeptide(L)'
;MSGEKLAIPLPCTCFDNVNNGIASVYSSYVVQRGDSLASIGAQFGVSTMNLVAVNGLSQPGVDPGDILSIAIAACSSANLNWYNESLIVPNGSYALTANNCIKCSCGQHDLNLRCGPSGIETTCSLLSELFIGDSHVDQTATGCNITTCVYRGHLGGKIFRSLANSSQAPCPGKCSSSDIPILHWKKVQL
;
A
#
# COMPACT_ATOMS: atom_id res chain seq x y z
N MET A 1 -12.82 6.84 -43.92
CA MET A 1 -13.76 6.82 -42.78
C MET A 1 -12.94 7.18 -41.56
N SER A 2 -13.19 8.34 -40.94
CA SER A 2 -12.52 8.73 -39.70
C SER A 2 -13.18 7.99 -38.55
N GLY A 3 -12.40 7.35 -37.66
CA GLY A 3 -12.93 6.62 -36.52
C GLY A 3 -13.41 7.56 -35.43
N GLU A 4 -14.58 7.29 -34.86
CA GLU A 4 -15.13 8.08 -33.75
C GLU A 4 -14.42 7.72 -32.43
N LYS A 5 -14.01 8.75 -31.68
CA LYS A 5 -13.42 8.59 -30.36
C LYS A 5 -14.54 8.44 -29.33
N LEU A 6 -14.74 7.22 -28.83
CA LEU A 6 -15.69 6.94 -27.76
C LEU A 6 -15.01 7.01 -26.39
N ALA A 7 -15.58 7.81 -25.48
CA ALA A 7 -15.19 7.81 -24.07
C ALA A 7 -16.11 6.84 -23.31
N ILE A 8 -15.53 5.81 -22.67
CA ILE A 8 -16.27 4.83 -21.88
C ILE A 8 -16.13 5.21 -20.40
N PRO A 9 -17.18 5.72 -19.73
CA PRO A 9 -17.12 6.03 -18.32
C PRO A 9 -17.19 4.72 -17.52
N LEU A 10 -16.03 4.22 -17.11
CA LEU A 10 -15.97 3.07 -16.20
C LEU A 10 -16.52 3.49 -14.83
N PRO A 11 -17.40 2.68 -14.21
CA PRO A 11 -17.89 2.98 -12.88
C PRO A 11 -16.72 2.90 -11.89
N CYS A 12 -16.45 4.01 -11.23
CA CYS A 12 -15.55 4.12 -10.10
C CYS A 12 -16.27 4.85 -8.97
N THR A 13 -16.01 4.42 -7.73
CA THR A 13 -16.52 5.07 -6.52
C THR A 13 -15.33 5.45 -5.67
N CYS A 14 -15.36 6.65 -5.09
CA CYS A 14 -14.28 7.13 -4.21
C CYS A 14 -14.95 7.72 -2.98
N PHE A 15 -15.08 6.94 -1.91
CA PHE A 15 -15.62 7.40 -0.63
C PHE A 15 -14.48 7.95 0.24
N ASP A 16 -13.85 9.03 -0.24
CA ASP A 16 -12.66 9.66 0.37
C ASP A 16 -11.49 8.68 0.63
N ASN A 17 -11.48 7.53 -0.06
CA ASN A 17 -10.55 6.42 0.14
C ASN A 17 -10.49 5.91 1.59
N VAL A 18 -11.60 5.97 2.32
CA VAL A 18 -11.68 5.47 3.70
C VAL A 18 -12.93 4.61 3.88
N ASN A 19 -12.74 3.43 4.45
CA ASN A 19 -13.82 2.54 4.85
C ASN A 19 -13.63 2.13 6.32
N ASN A 20 -14.61 2.41 7.18
CA ASN A 20 -14.54 2.14 8.62
C ASN A 20 -13.26 2.67 9.30
N GLY A 21 -12.77 3.85 8.87
CA GLY A 21 -11.55 4.46 9.39
C GLY A 21 -10.24 3.89 8.85
N ILE A 22 -10.30 2.93 7.91
CA ILE A 22 -9.14 2.31 7.27
C ILE A 22 -9.03 2.84 5.84
N ALA A 23 -7.83 3.23 5.42
CA ALA A 23 -7.60 3.61 4.03
C ALA A 23 -8.01 2.45 3.09
N SER A 24 -8.72 2.76 2.01
CA SER A 24 -9.29 1.76 1.11
C SER A 24 -9.32 2.26 -0.32
N VAL A 25 -9.15 1.32 -1.26
CA VAL A 25 -9.37 1.54 -2.70
C VAL A 25 -10.62 0.77 -3.09
N TYR A 26 -11.48 1.42 -3.85
CA TYR A 26 -12.72 0.79 -4.33
C TYR A 26 -12.50 0.24 -5.73
N SER A 27 -12.76 -1.05 -5.89
CA SER A 27 -12.72 -1.73 -7.18
C SER A 27 -14.12 -2.16 -7.56
N SER A 28 -14.50 -1.90 -8.82
CA SER A 28 -15.76 -2.41 -9.37
C SER A 28 -15.63 -3.89 -9.73
N TYR A 29 -16.58 -4.70 -9.32
CA TYR A 29 -16.66 -6.13 -9.61
C TYR A 29 -18.01 -6.47 -10.23
N VAL A 30 -18.00 -7.20 -11.34
CA VAL A 30 -19.23 -7.68 -11.99
C VAL A 30 -19.50 -9.10 -11.50
N VAL A 31 -20.63 -9.28 -10.82
CA VAL A 31 -21.05 -10.56 -10.26
C VAL A 31 -21.24 -11.58 -11.37
N GLN A 32 -20.63 -12.76 -11.20
CA GLN A 32 -20.69 -13.87 -12.14
C GLN A 32 -21.70 -14.92 -11.69
N ARG A 33 -22.09 -15.81 -12.61
CA ARG A 33 -22.96 -16.94 -12.28
C ARG A 33 -22.27 -17.85 -11.27
N GLY A 34 -22.93 -18.04 -10.12
CA GLY A 34 -22.43 -18.89 -9.03
C GLY A 34 -21.73 -18.12 -7.92
N ASP A 35 -21.55 -16.81 -8.07
CA ASP A 35 -21.04 -15.97 -6.99
C ASP A 35 -22.05 -15.79 -5.87
N SER A 36 -21.51 -15.58 -4.68
CA SER A 36 -22.23 -15.09 -3.51
C SER A 36 -21.41 -13.98 -2.88
N LEU A 37 -22.03 -13.11 -2.08
CA LEU A 37 -21.27 -12.10 -1.33
C LEU A 37 -20.21 -12.72 -0.40
N ALA A 38 -20.42 -13.96 0.07
CA ALA A 38 -19.44 -14.68 0.87
C ALA A 38 -18.20 -15.09 0.05
N SER A 39 -18.40 -15.66 -1.15
CA SER A 39 -17.28 -16.06 -2.02
C SER A 39 -16.51 -14.85 -2.54
N ILE A 40 -17.22 -13.79 -2.94
CA ILE A 40 -16.61 -12.52 -3.36
C ILE A 40 -15.84 -11.90 -2.19
N GLY A 41 -16.45 -11.83 -1.01
CA GLY A 41 -15.79 -11.31 0.18
C GLY A 41 -14.51 -12.07 0.53
N ALA A 42 -14.55 -13.40 0.50
CA ALA A 42 -13.37 -14.24 0.73
C ALA A 42 -12.26 -14.00 -0.30
N GLN A 43 -12.60 -13.78 -1.58
CA GLN A 43 -11.64 -13.50 -2.64
C GLN A 43 -10.86 -12.20 -2.41
N PHE A 44 -11.54 -11.15 -1.93
CA PHE A 44 -10.96 -9.82 -1.77
C PHE A 44 -10.56 -9.48 -0.32
N GLY A 45 -10.75 -10.39 0.63
CA GLY A 45 -10.49 -10.15 2.05
C GLY A 45 -11.47 -9.14 2.66
N VAL A 46 -12.71 -9.09 2.17
CA VAL A 46 -13.76 -8.17 2.60
C VAL A 46 -14.90 -8.95 3.25
N SER A 47 -15.47 -8.46 4.36
CA SER A 47 -16.61 -9.14 4.99
C SER A 47 -17.90 -8.94 4.20
N THR A 48 -18.79 -9.93 4.23
CA THR A 48 -20.13 -9.83 3.61
C THR A 48 -20.90 -8.62 4.12
N MET A 49 -20.80 -8.31 5.41
CA MET A 49 -21.44 -7.12 6.00
C MET A 49 -20.89 -5.82 5.41
N ASN A 50 -19.58 -5.74 5.17
CA ASN A 50 -18.96 -4.59 4.52
C ASN A 50 -19.43 -4.46 3.06
N LEU A 51 -19.53 -5.58 2.33
CA LEU A 51 -20.09 -5.57 0.97
C LEU A 51 -21.54 -5.06 0.94
N VAL A 52 -22.37 -5.54 1.86
CA VAL A 52 -23.77 -5.08 2.00
C VAL A 52 -23.81 -3.57 2.30
N ALA A 53 -23.01 -3.10 3.26
CA ALA A 53 -22.99 -1.69 3.66
C ALA A 53 -22.50 -0.75 2.56
N VAL A 54 -21.35 -1.06 1.93
CA VAL A 54 -20.75 -0.24 0.86
C VAL A 54 -21.65 -0.16 -0.36
N ASN A 55 -22.40 -1.22 -0.66
CA ASN A 55 -23.28 -1.28 -1.83
C ASN A 55 -24.74 -0.93 -1.52
N GLY A 56 -25.06 -0.54 -0.28
CA GLY A 56 -26.42 -0.16 0.12
C GLY A 56 -27.45 -1.28 -0.03
N LEU A 57 -27.03 -2.54 0.08
CA LEU A 57 -27.91 -3.70 -0.11
C LEU A 57 -28.83 -3.88 1.10
N SER A 58 -30.11 -4.15 0.87
CA SER A 58 -31.08 -4.44 1.93
C SER A 58 -31.00 -5.89 2.42
N GLN A 59 -30.49 -6.79 1.58
CA GLN A 59 -30.30 -8.22 1.87
C GLN A 59 -28.96 -8.69 1.27
N PRO A 60 -28.33 -9.74 1.83
CA PRO A 60 -27.04 -10.24 1.37
C PRO A 60 -27.13 -11.13 0.11
N GLY A 61 -27.96 -10.75 -0.86
CA GLY A 61 -28.14 -11.43 -2.14
C GLY A 61 -27.58 -10.62 -3.31
N VAL A 62 -27.10 -11.31 -4.35
CA VAL A 62 -26.60 -10.73 -5.60
C VAL A 62 -26.98 -11.60 -6.78
N ASP A 63 -27.20 -10.97 -7.93
CA ASP A 63 -27.53 -11.62 -9.19
C ASP A 63 -26.39 -11.45 -10.22
N PRO A 64 -26.21 -12.40 -11.16
CA PRO A 64 -25.21 -12.26 -12.21
C PRO A 64 -25.43 -11.00 -13.05
N GLY A 65 -24.38 -10.19 -13.19
CA GLY A 65 -24.41 -8.88 -13.86
C GLY A 65 -24.48 -7.69 -12.92
N ASP A 66 -24.76 -7.89 -11.63
CA ASP A 66 -24.68 -6.82 -10.63
C ASP A 66 -23.25 -6.25 -10.56
N ILE A 67 -23.14 -4.93 -10.35
CA ILE A 67 -21.86 -4.25 -10.19
C ILE A 67 -21.70 -3.86 -8.73
N LEU A 68 -20.71 -4.47 -8.07
CA LEU A 68 -20.37 -4.19 -6.68
C LEU A 68 -19.13 -3.30 -6.60
N SER A 69 -19.19 -2.32 -5.70
CA SER A 69 -18.02 -1.63 -5.16
C SER A 69 -17.39 -2.47 -4.06
N ILE A 70 -16.16 -2.93 -4.29
CA ILE A 70 -15.37 -3.71 -3.34
C ILE A 70 -14.38 -2.79 -2.64
N ALA A 71 -14.55 -2.58 -1.33
CA ALA A 71 -13.66 -1.78 -0.51
C ALA A 71 -12.41 -2.59 -0.11
N ILE A 72 -11.37 -2.54 -0.93
CA ILE A 72 -10.10 -3.22 -0.66
C ILE A 72 -9.31 -2.37 0.32
N ALA A 73 -8.98 -2.93 1.49
CA ALA A 73 -8.11 -2.26 2.45
C ALA A 73 -6.81 -1.82 1.78
N ALA A 74 -6.24 -0.71 2.23
CA ALA A 74 -5.08 -0.11 1.60
C ALA A 74 -4.17 0.52 2.65
N CYS A 75 -2.91 0.66 2.27
CA CYS A 75 -1.93 1.45 3.00
C CYS A 75 -1.98 2.89 2.49
N SER A 76 -1.93 3.85 3.39
CA SER A 76 -1.84 5.27 3.05
C SER A 76 -0.47 5.82 3.45
N SER A 77 0.16 6.61 2.58
CA SER A 77 1.31 7.41 3.00
C SER A 77 0.84 8.52 3.92
N ALA A 78 1.62 8.84 4.96
CA ALA A 78 1.28 9.97 5.82
C ALA A 78 1.19 11.28 5.03
N ASN A 79 0.08 12.00 5.18
CA ASN A 79 -0.14 13.31 4.56
C ASN A 79 1.05 14.23 4.82
N LEU A 80 1.59 14.81 3.74
CA LEU A 80 2.46 15.96 3.85
C LEU A 80 1.57 17.21 3.84
N ASN A 81 1.69 18.07 4.86
CA ASN A 81 0.94 19.32 4.97
C ASN A 81 1.05 20.27 3.74
N TRP A 82 1.92 19.97 2.77
CA TRP A 82 2.15 20.75 1.55
C TRP A 82 1.46 20.16 0.30
N TYR A 83 1.03 18.89 0.32
CA TYR A 83 0.31 18.22 -0.78
C TYR A 83 -0.83 17.39 -0.19
N ASN A 84 -2.07 17.75 -0.53
CA ASN A 84 -3.27 17.11 0.01
C ASN A 84 -3.57 15.73 -0.61
N GLU A 85 -2.57 15.07 -1.20
CA GLU A 85 -2.70 13.77 -1.85
C GLU A 85 -1.79 12.76 -1.17
N SER A 86 -2.41 11.77 -0.53
CA SER A 86 -1.73 10.62 0.03
C SER A 86 -1.63 9.52 -1.03
N LEU A 87 -0.47 8.86 -1.13
CA LEU A 87 -0.33 7.65 -1.92
C LEU A 87 -1.11 6.53 -1.23
N ILE A 88 -2.14 6.04 -1.90
CA ILE A 88 -2.93 4.88 -1.46
C ILE A 88 -2.47 3.65 -2.26
N VAL A 89 -2.08 2.59 -1.56
CA VAL A 89 -1.65 1.33 -2.17
C VAL A 89 -2.55 0.20 -1.67
N PRO A 90 -3.30 -0.49 -2.56
CA PRO A 90 -4.16 -1.60 -2.16
C PRO A 90 -3.40 -2.70 -1.43
N ASN A 91 -4.10 -3.41 -0.54
CA ASN A 91 -3.53 -4.48 0.26
C ASN A 91 -2.83 -5.54 -0.61
N GLY A 92 -1.58 -5.87 -0.30
CA GLY A 92 -0.79 -6.83 -1.07
C GLY A 92 -0.34 -6.35 -2.45
N SER A 93 -0.53 -5.08 -2.78
CA SER A 93 -0.08 -4.48 -4.04
C SER A 93 1.12 -3.56 -3.84
N TYR A 94 1.61 -2.98 -4.94
CA TYR A 94 2.63 -1.94 -4.94
C TYR A 94 2.29 -0.83 -5.93
N ALA A 95 2.84 0.36 -5.67
CA ALA A 95 2.78 1.50 -6.57
C ALA A 95 4.19 2.04 -6.86
N LEU A 96 4.38 2.57 -8.07
CA LEU A 96 5.57 3.31 -8.46
C LEU A 96 5.25 4.81 -8.42
N THR A 97 6.14 5.60 -7.84
CA THR A 97 6.00 7.05 -7.71
C THR A 97 7.35 7.74 -7.92
N ALA A 98 7.36 9.07 -7.99
CA ALA A 98 8.55 9.87 -8.28
C ALA A 98 9.23 9.45 -9.58
N ASN A 99 8.51 9.46 -10.70
CA ASN A 99 9.00 9.01 -12.02
C ASN A 99 9.62 7.61 -11.97
N ASN A 100 8.89 6.65 -11.39
CA ASN A 100 9.33 5.27 -11.20
C ASN A 100 10.56 5.10 -10.30
N CYS A 101 10.99 6.09 -9.53
CA CYS A 101 12.14 5.95 -8.63
C CYS A 101 11.84 5.26 -7.32
N ILE A 102 10.62 5.43 -6.81
CA ILE A 102 10.21 4.88 -5.54
C ILE A 102 9.14 3.83 -5.78
N LYS A 103 9.36 2.66 -5.19
CA LYS A 103 8.35 1.59 -5.10
C LYS A 103 7.84 1.54 -3.68
N CYS A 104 6.53 1.61 -3.52
CA CYS A 104 5.85 1.47 -2.23
C CYS A 104 4.95 0.23 -2.27
N SER A 105 5.19 -0.73 -1.38
CA SER A 105 4.35 -1.92 -1.21
C SER A 105 3.51 -1.83 0.05
N CYS A 106 2.30 -2.39 -0.01
CA CYS A 106 1.41 -2.49 1.14
C CYS A 106 1.45 -3.92 1.71
N GLY A 107 1.77 -4.06 2.99
CA GLY A 107 1.81 -5.37 3.65
C GLY A 107 0.44 -6.00 3.82
N GLN A 108 0.32 -7.29 3.51
CA GLN A 108 -0.94 -8.04 3.44
C GLN A 108 -1.72 -8.12 4.76
N HIS A 109 -1.01 -8.09 5.89
CA HIS A 109 -1.57 -8.33 7.22
C HIS A 109 -1.42 -7.15 8.17
N ASP A 110 -0.35 -6.38 8.04
CA ASP A 110 -0.03 -5.27 8.94
C ASP A 110 -0.46 -3.90 8.40
N LEU A 111 -0.92 -3.85 7.13
CA LEU A 111 -1.27 -2.61 6.42
C LEU A 111 -0.20 -1.52 6.56
N ASN A 112 1.07 -1.93 6.64
CA ASN A 112 2.20 -1.01 6.68
C ASN A 112 2.68 -0.70 5.27
N LEU A 113 2.77 0.59 4.96
CA LEU A 113 3.36 1.05 3.71
C LEU A 113 4.89 0.98 3.80
N ARG A 114 5.51 0.22 2.90
CA ARG A 114 6.97 0.06 2.83
C ARG A 114 7.44 0.61 1.50
N CYS A 115 8.14 1.74 1.56
CA CYS A 115 8.70 2.37 0.37
C CYS A 115 10.22 2.17 0.32
N GLY A 116 10.77 2.16 -0.89
CA GLY A 116 12.20 2.09 -1.13
C GLY A 116 12.52 2.41 -2.60
N PRO A 117 13.80 2.39 -2.99
CA PRO A 117 14.19 2.55 -4.39
C PRO A 117 13.57 1.45 -5.26
N SER A 118 13.05 1.80 -6.43
CA SER A 118 12.36 0.86 -7.32
C SER A 118 13.29 -0.14 -8.01
N GLY A 119 14.55 0.25 -8.25
CA GLY A 119 15.52 -0.52 -9.03
C GLY A 119 15.25 -0.54 -10.54
N ILE A 120 14.28 0.22 -11.04
CA ILE A 120 13.88 0.24 -12.46
C ILE A 120 14.57 1.37 -13.24
N GLU A 121 14.76 2.52 -12.60
CA GLU A 121 15.35 3.73 -13.18
C GLU A 121 16.78 3.92 -12.62
N THR A 122 17.78 4.01 -13.51
CA THR A 122 19.18 4.24 -13.13
C THR A 122 19.47 5.71 -12.80
N THR A 123 18.58 6.62 -13.18
CA THR A 123 18.72 8.08 -13.04
C THR A 123 17.81 8.68 -11.97
N CYS A 124 17.50 7.92 -10.92
CA CYS A 124 16.94 8.50 -9.72
C CYS A 124 18.00 9.39 -9.09
N SER A 125 17.82 10.71 -9.21
CA SER A 125 18.72 11.74 -8.69
C SER A 125 18.73 11.72 -7.15
N LEU A 126 19.33 10.69 -6.57
CA LEU A 126 19.40 10.41 -5.14
C LEU A 126 20.68 11.03 -4.58
N LEU A 127 20.64 12.33 -4.33
CA LEU A 127 21.63 13.01 -3.50
C LEU A 127 21.33 12.71 -2.02
N SER A 128 22.37 12.29 -1.30
CA SER A 128 22.53 12.17 0.17
C SER A 128 22.01 10.91 0.89
N GLU A 129 22.92 9.94 1.03
CA GLU A 129 23.27 9.02 2.12
C GLU A 129 22.26 8.39 3.10
N LEU A 130 20.97 8.69 3.06
CA LEU A 130 19.94 7.96 3.84
C LEU A 130 18.83 7.49 2.90
N PHE A 131 18.79 6.19 2.66
CA PHE A 131 17.79 5.58 1.78
C PHE A 131 16.47 5.43 2.52
N ILE A 132 15.39 5.63 1.78
CA ILE A 132 14.05 5.29 2.27
C ILE A 132 14.03 3.78 2.53
N GLY A 133 13.59 3.40 3.73
CA GLY A 133 13.61 2.03 4.22
C GLY A 133 14.75 1.72 5.20
N ASP A 134 15.77 2.58 5.31
CA ASP A 134 16.83 2.41 6.31
C ASP A 134 16.23 2.48 7.71
N SER A 135 16.70 1.60 8.61
CA SER A 135 16.21 1.50 9.98
C SER A 135 17.35 1.40 10.98
N HIS A 136 17.23 2.13 12.09
CA HIS A 136 18.09 2.04 13.26
C HIS A 136 17.32 1.34 14.37
N VAL A 137 17.91 0.33 15.00
CA VAL A 137 17.25 -0.47 16.04
C VAL A 137 18.01 -0.33 17.34
N ASP A 138 17.37 0.30 18.33
CA ASP A 138 17.84 0.38 19.70
C ASP A 138 17.18 -0.71 20.55
N GLN A 139 18.00 -1.67 21.02
CA GLN A 139 17.53 -2.73 21.91
C GLN A 139 17.32 -2.18 23.33
N THR A 140 16.16 -2.45 23.91
CA THR A 140 15.82 -2.15 25.31
C THR A 140 15.55 -3.44 26.07
N ALA A 141 15.49 -3.38 27.41
CA ALA A 141 15.26 -4.56 28.24
C ALA A 141 13.92 -5.28 27.95
N THR A 142 12.94 -4.60 27.35
CA THR A 142 11.58 -5.11 27.12
C THR A 142 11.14 -5.09 25.65
N GLY A 143 12.02 -4.73 24.72
CA GLY A 143 11.67 -4.62 23.29
C GLY A 143 12.69 -3.83 22.47
N CYS A 144 12.30 -3.39 21.27
CA CYS A 144 13.15 -2.59 20.37
C CYS A 144 12.49 -1.27 20.00
N ASN A 145 13.25 -0.18 20.05
CA ASN A 145 12.87 1.09 19.45
C ASN A 145 13.49 1.18 18.05
N ILE A 146 12.66 1.23 17.02
CA ILE A 146 13.06 1.23 15.62
C ILE A 146 12.80 2.62 15.04
N THR A 147 13.85 3.28 14.57
CA THR A 147 13.76 4.54 13.83
C THR A 147 13.94 4.25 12.34
N THR A 148 12.91 4.47 11.52
CA THR A 148 12.96 4.22 10.07
C THR A 148 12.87 5.50 9.25
N CYS A 149 13.61 5.56 8.15
CA CYS A 149 13.47 6.61 7.14
C CYS A 149 12.28 6.30 6.24
N VAL A 150 11.16 7.00 6.44
CA VAL A 150 9.92 6.79 5.69
C VAL A 150 9.79 7.78 4.55
N TYR A 151 9.24 7.31 3.42
CA TYR A 151 8.87 8.13 2.29
C TYR A 151 7.71 9.04 2.65
N ARG A 152 7.80 10.31 2.22
CA ARG A 152 6.73 11.29 2.46
C ARG A 152 6.13 11.87 1.18
N GLY A 153 6.73 11.66 0.01
CA GLY A 153 6.20 12.21 -1.24
C GLY A 153 7.30 12.69 -2.18
N HIS A 154 6.90 13.32 -3.28
CA HIS A 154 7.84 13.95 -4.21
C HIS A 154 7.26 15.24 -4.81
N LEU A 155 8.13 16.19 -5.16
CA LEU A 155 7.75 17.41 -5.86
C LEU A 155 8.89 17.89 -6.75
N GLY A 156 8.63 18.14 -8.03
CA GLY A 156 9.62 18.71 -8.95
C GLY A 156 10.93 17.91 -9.00
N GLY A 157 10.84 16.58 -9.00
CA GLY A 157 12.00 15.68 -8.99
C GLY A 157 12.69 15.49 -7.63
N LYS A 158 12.28 16.23 -6.58
CA LYS A 158 12.78 16.04 -5.21
C LYS A 158 11.93 15.03 -4.47
N ILE A 159 12.58 14.18 -3.69
CA ILE A 159 11.93 13.17 -2.83
C ILE A 159 11.98 13.65 -1.38
N PHE A 160 10.83 13.61 -0.71
CA PHE A 160 10.72 13.95 0.71
C PHE A 160 10.72 12.69 1.57
N ARG A 161 11.42 12.77 2.70
CA ARG A 161 11.59 11.70 3.67
C ARG A 161 11.60 12.23 5.10
N SER A 162 11.24 11.41 6.07
CA SER A 162 11.31 11.75 7.50
C SER A 162 11.70 10.53 8.32
N LEU A 163 12.20 10.75 9.54
CA LEU A 163 12.33 9.66 10.52
C LEU A 163 10.96 9.34 11.14
N ALA A 164 10.67 8.07 11.33
CA ALA A 164 9.50 7.56 12.05
C ALA A 164 9.97 6.56 13.11
N ASN A 165 9.49 6.72 14.35
CA ASN A 165 9.85 5.85 15.46
C ASN A 165 8.73 4.84 15.72
N SER A 166 9.09 3.59 15.98
CA SER A 166 8.16 2.52 16.31
C SER A 166 8.74 1.61 17.38
N SER A 167 7.93 1.25 18.38
CA SER A 167 8.31 0.32 19.44
C SER A 167 7.72 -1.07 19.19
N GLN A 168 8.54 -2.10 19.09
CA GLN A 168 8.09 -3.49 18.90
C GLN A 168 8.42 -4.35 20.13
N ALA A 169 7.43 -5.12 20.62
CA ALA A 169 7.53 -5.98 21.80
C ALA A 169 8.34 -7.28 21.55
N PRO A 170 8.27 -7.92 20.36
CA PRO A 170 9.33 -8.79 19.88
C PRO A 170 10.26 -7.98 18.97
N CYS A 171 11.52 -7.84 19.35
CA CYS A 171 12.55 -7.40 18.41
C CYS A 171 12.60 -8.40 17.24
N PRO A 172 12.66 -7.96 15.97
CA PRO A 172 13.04 -8.82 14.85
C PRO A 172 14.32 -9.57 15.26
N GLY A 173 14.22 -10.90 15.31
CA GLY A 173 15.10 -11.73 16.12
C GLY A 173 16.59 -11.48 15.89
N LYS A 174 17.38 -11.59 16.96
CA LYS A 174 18.82 -11.87 16.83
C LYS A 174 18.96 -13.11 15.96
N CYS A 175 19.61 -13.00 14.80
CA CYS A 175 20.11 -14.19 14.12
C CYS A 175 21.08 -14.90 15.08
N SER A 176 20.61 -15.97 15.72
CA SER A 176 21.48 -16.98 16.32
C SER A 176 22.34 -17.55 15.19
N SER A 177 23.64 -17.61 15.44
CA SER A 177 24.67 -18.06 14.54
C SER A 177 24.52 -19.54 14.17
N SER A 178 23.72 -19.84 13.16
CA SER A 178 23.85 -21.04 12.31
C SER A 178 22.70 -21.04 11.31
N ASP A 179 23.06 -21.00 10.03
CA ASP A 179 22.22 -21.18 8.85
C ASP A 179 21.50 -19.94 8.27
N ILE A 180 22.14 -19.42 7.20
CA ILE A 180 21.57 -18.70 6.03
C ILE A 180 21.54 -17.16 6.15
N PRO A 181 22.00 -16.43 5.12
CA PRO A 181 23.07 -15.45 5.27
C PRO A 181 22.58 -14.08 5.73
N ILE A 182 23.42 -13.49 6.58
CA ILE A 182 23.46 -12.05 6.86
C ILE A 182 23.56 -11.34 5.51
N LEU A 183 22.49 -10.65 5.09
CA LEU A 183 22.62 -9.58 4.12
C LEU A 183 23.33 -8.41 4.80
N HIS A 184 24.64 -8.59 5.01
CA HIS A 184 25.59 -7.52 5.00
C HIS A 184 25.46 -6.95 3.60
N TRP A 185 24.64 -5.92 3.43
CA TRP A 185 24.79 -5.05 2.29
C TRP A 185 26.09 -4.30 2.52
N LYS A 186 27.20 -4.92 2.06
CA LYS A 186 28.37 -4.17 1.67
C LYS A 186 27.85 -3.06 0.77
N LYS A 187 28.12 -1.81 1.14
CA LYS A 187 28.17 -0.70 0.20
C LYS A 187 28.94 -1.20 -1.02
N VAL A 188 28.25 -1.48 -2.11
CA VAL A 188 28.87 -1.47 -3.43
C VAL A 188 28.95 0.01 -3.78
N GLN A 189 30.05 0.63 -3.35
CA GLN A 189 30.54 1.81 -4.03
C GLN A 189 31.08 1.32 -5.38
N LEU A 190 30.55 1.87 -6.47
CA LEU A 190 31.35 1.99 -7.69
C LEU A 190 32.36 3.11 -7.48
#